data_AF-T1C4X7-F1
#
_entry.id   AF-T1C4X7-F1
#
_cell.length_a   1.000
_cell.length_b   1.000
_cell.length_c   1.000
_cell.angle_alpha   90.00
_cell.angle_beta   90.00
_cell.angle_gamma   90.00
#
_symmetry.space_group_name_H-M   'P 1'
#
loop_
_entity.id
_entity.type
_entity.pdbx_description
1 polymer ?
#
loop_
_entity_poly.entity_id
_entity_poly.type
_entity_poly.pdbx_seq_one_letter_code
_entity_poly.pdbx_strand_id
1 'polypeptide(L)'
;MANGMRSVVVDKIASVAQACALSHEVRIAADIPAEEGVVIVVEVLTNKATYNQLELSSGRMAKVRKGDIVVGALGHRKALFGYSGHIPPTVKVGDVIQMLNIGGVLGVCDSINPDKGQPFDCRVIGVVLRFPYLGERIGVPARVGHRQLDP
;
A
#
# COMPACT_ATOMS: atom_id res chain seq x y z
N MET A 1 2.01 0.60 -26.72
CA MET A 1 1.53 -0.74 -26.32
C MET A 1 0.82 -0.54 -24.99
N ALA A 2 -0.45 -0.92 -24.85
CA ALA A 2 -1.20 -0.68 -23.62
C ALA A 2 -0.44 -1.33 -22.45
N ASN A 3 0.22 -0.54 -21.61
CA ASN A 3 0.81 -1.04 -20.37
C ASN A 3 -0.36 -1.37 -19.45
N GLY A 4 -0.84 -2.60 -19.64
CA GLY A 4 -2.25 -2.94 -19.59
C GLY A 4 -2.81 -2.88 -18.20
N MET A 5 -3.89 -2.11 -18.05
CA MET A 5 -4.77 -2.25 -16.91
C MET A 5 -5.20 -3.71 -16.76
N ARG A 6 -5.00 -4.28 -15.58
CA ARG A 6 -5.41 -5.66 -15.27
C ARG A 6 -6.15 -5.74 -13.93
N SER A 7 -6.97 -6.77 -13.76
CA SER A 7 -7.56 -7.11 -12.46
C SER A 7 -6.56 -7.90 -11.62
N VAL A 8 -6.56 -7.65 -10.31
CA VAL A 8 -5.88 -8.45 -9.30
C VAL A 8 -6.84 -8.68 -8.14
N VAL A 9 -6.91 -9.93 -7.66
CA VAL A 9 -7.59 -10.27 -6.41
C VAL A 9 -6.60 -10.09 -5.27
N VAL A 10 -6.97 -9.29 -4.27
CA VAL A 10 -6.13 -8.98 -3.11
C VAL A 10 -6.61 -9.77 -1.90
N ASP A 11 -5.67 -10.21 -1.06
CA ASP A 11 -5.98 -10.94 0.17
C ASP A 11 -6.39 -9.99 1.28
N LYS A 12 -5.76 -8.80 1.33
CA LYS A 12 -5.92 -7.84 2.43
C LYS A 12 -5.94 -6.42 1.93
N ILE A 13 -6.85 -5.61 2.49
CA ILE A 13 -6.93 -4.17 2.25
C ILE A 13 -6.62 -3.49 3.57
N ALA A 14 -5.48 -2.78 3.62
CA ALA A 14 -5.03 -2.12 4.83
C ALA A 14 -5.93 -0.93 5.22
N SER A 15 -5.98 -0.61 6.52
CA SER A 15 -6.82 0.45 7.04
C SER A 15 -6.49 1.83 6.47
N VAL A 16 -5.24 2.10 6.06
CA VAL A 16 -4.89 3.37 5.40
C VAL A 16 -5.73 3.61 4.14
N ALA A 17 -6.12 2.56 3.42
CA ALA A 17 -6.90 2.64 2.19
C ALA A 17 -8.43 2.62 2.41
N GLN A 18 -8.90 2.70 3.67
CA GLN A 18 -10.32 2.60 4.01
C GLN A 18 -11.19 3.60 3.25
N ALA A 19 -10.75 4.86 3.14
CA ALA A 19 -11.49 5.92 2.46
C ALA A 19 -11.68 5.68 0.95
N CYS A 20 -10.92 4.77 0.35
CA CYS A 20 -11.06 4.41 -1.07
C CYS A 20 -12.19 3.41 -1.33
N ALA A 21 -12.80 2.82 -0.29
CA ALA A 21 -13.93 1.88 -0.38
C ALA A 21 -13.73 0.76 -1.43
N LEU A 22 -12.52 0.18 -1.44
CA LEU A 22 -12.11 -0.81 -2.43
C LEU A 22 -12.77 -2.18 -2.17
N SER A 23 -13.09 -2.89 -3.26
CA SER A 23 -13.40 -4.33 -3.23
C SER A 23 -12.11 -5.15 -3.27
N HIS A 24 -12.24 -6.46 -3.03
CA HIS A 24 -11.10 -7.39 -3.11
C HIS A 24 -10.62 -7.67 -4.54
N GLU A 25 -11.39 -7.31 -5.58
CA GLU A 25 -10.92 -7.33 -6.96
C GLU A 25 -10.66 -5.90 -7.41
N VAL A 26 -9.38 -5.53 -7.57
CA VAL A 26 -8.96 -4.17 -7.92
C VAL A 26 -8.36 -4.12 -9.32
N ARG A 27 -8.56 -3.00 -10.00
CA ARG A 27 -7.88 -2.68 -11.26
C ARG A 27 -6.56 -1.99 -10.95
N ILE A 28 -5.48 -2.43 -11.60
CA ILE A 28 -4.15 -1.83 -11.43
C ILE A 28 -3.49 -1.43 -12.74
N ALA A 29 -2.57 -0.47 -12.68
CA ALA A 29 -1.66 -0.10 -13.76
C ALA A 29 -0.18 -0.12 -13.30
N ALA A 30 0.73 -0.10 -14.27
CA ALA A 30 2.18 -0.13 -14.03
C ALA A 30 2.83 1.25 -13.88
N ASP A 31 2.14 2.33 -14.27
CA ASP A 31 2.62 3.70 -14.11
C ASP A 31 2.21 4.22 -12.73
N ILE A 32 3.19 4.34 -11.82
CA ILE A 32 2.95 4.58 -10.39
C ILE A 32 3.53 5.94 -10.01
N PRO A 33 2.69 6.93 -9.69
CA PRO A 33 3.16 8.19 -9.13
C PRO A 33 3.77 7.96 -7.75
N ALA A 34 5.03 8.37 -7.56
CA ALA A 34 5.75 8.26 -6.29
C ALA A 34 5.37 9.41 -5.35
N GLU A 35 4.09 9.46 -4.97
CA GLU A 35 3.51 10.58 -4.22
C GLU A 35 2.74 10.11 -2.99
N GLU A 36 2.62 10.99 -1.99
CA GLU A 36 1.94 10.69 -0.75
C GLU A 36 0.46 10.37 -0.95
N GLY A 37 0.03 9.27 -0.33
CA GLY A 37 -1.34 8.80 -0.36
C GLY A 37 -1.70 7.99 -1.60
N VAL A 38 -0.82 7.83 -2.58
CA VAL A 38 -1.07 6.95 -3.75
C VAL A 38 -1.23 5.51 -3.27
N VAL A 39 -2.35 4.88 -3.65
CA VAL A 39 -2.71 3.52 -3.24
C VAL A 39 -2.11 2.52 -4.22
N ILE A 40 -1.36 1.55 -3.68
CA ILE A 40 -0.66 0.54 -4.47
C ILE A 40 -0.97 -0.87 -3.96
N VAL A 41 -0.76 -1.85 -4.83
CA VAL A 41 -0.81 -3.27 -4.50
C VAL A 41 0.61 -3.81 -4.41
N VAL A 42 0.88 -4.56 -3.34
CA VAL A 42 2.17 -5.20 -3.11
C VAL A 42 2.02 -6.68 -2.77
N GLU A 43 3.03 -7.48 -3.07
CA GLU A 43 3.19 -8.87 -2.60
C GLU A 43 4.16 -8.88 -1.41
N VAL A 44 3.76 -9.47 -0.30
CA VAL A 44 4.63 -9.62 0.88
C VAL A 44 5.67 -10.71 0.64
N LEU A 45 6.96 -10.40 0.81
CA LEU A 45 8.07 -11.31 0.51
C LEU A 45 8.62 -12.04 1.74
N THR A 46 8.38 -11.50 2.94
CA THR A 46 8.97 -12.01 4.18
C THR A 46 7.90 -12.44 5.19
N ASN A 47 8.28 -13.29 6.13
CA ASN A 47 7.48 -13.68 7.29
C ASN A 47 8.16 -13.16 8.56
N LYS A 48 7.37 -12.83 9.59
CA LYS A 48 7.89 -12.50 10.93
C LYS A 48 6.94 -12.96 12.04
N ALA A 49 7.50 -13.25 13.21
CA ALA A 49 6.78 -13.79 14.36
C ALA A 49 6.14 -12.70 15.23
N THR A 50 6.81 -11.56 15.38
CA THR A 50 6.36 -10.38 16.12
C THR A 50 5.95 -9.28 15.15
N TYR A 51 5.15 -8.29 15.59
CA TYR A 51 4.70 -7.15 14.76
C TYR A 51 4.27 -7.56 13.34
N ASN A 52 3.45 -8.61 13.26
CA ASN A 52 3.10 -9.32 12.03
C ASN A 52 1.62 -9.20 11.68
N GLN A 53 0.95 -8.19 12.21
CA GLN A 53 -0.46 -7.94 11.95
C GLN A 53 -0.62 -6.66 11.14
N LEU A 54 -1.65 -6.66 10.31
CA LEU A 54 -2.15 -5.54 9.54
C LEU A 54 -3.58 -5.27 10.02
N GLU A 55 -3.88 -4.01 10.30
CA GLU A 55 -5.25 -3.57 10.50
C GLU A 55 -5.94 -3.48 9.14
N LEU A 56 -7.05 -4.19 8.98
CA LEU A 56 -7.85 -4.18 7.76
C LEU A 56 -8.77 -2.95 7.72
N SER A 57 -9.31 -2.62 6.54
CA SER A 57 -10.33 -1.58 6.37
C SER A 57 -11.58 -1.76 7.25
N SER A 58 -11.83 -2.98 7.74
CA SER A 58 -12.89 -3.28 8.70
C SER A 58 -12.51 -3.02 10.18
N GLY A 59 -11.30 -2.54 10.47
CA GLY A 59 -10.73 -2.42 11.82
C GLY A 59 -10.28 -3.74 12.46
N ARG A 60 -10.33 -4.86 11.73
CA ARG A 60 -9.89 -6.17 12.23
C ARG A 60 -8.38 -6.29 12.07
N MET A 61 -7.71 -6.89 13.07
CA MET A 61 -6.29 -7.25 12.96
C MET A 61 -6.13 -8.60 12.27
N ALA A 62 -5.44 -8.63 11.13
CA ALA A 62 -5.14 -9.84 10.38
C ALA A 62 -3.63 -10.13 10.38
N LYS A 63 -3.23 -11.40 10.55
CA LYS A 63 -1.83 -11.78 10.41
C LYS A 63 -1.39 -11.67 8.95
N VAL A 64 -0.24 -11.06 8.72
CA VAL A 64 0.43 -10.95 7.42
C VAL A 64 1.37 -12.14 7.25
N ARG A 65 1.37 -12.71 6.05
CA ARG A 65 2.18 -13.86 5.64
C ARG A 65 2.85 -13.56 4.30
N LYS A 66 4.01 -14.18 4.07
CA LYS A 66 4.66 -14.23 2.77
C LYS A 66 3.67 -14.74 1.71
N GLY A 67 3.63 -14.07 0.58
CA GLY A 67 2.74 -14.34 -0.55
C GLY A 67 1.43 -13.57 -0.48
N ASP A 68 1.08 -12.94 0.65
CA ASP A 68 -0.11 -12.09 0.73
C ASP A 68 -0.03 -10.94 -0.28
N ILE A 69 -1.12 -10.76 -1.03
CA ILE A 69 -1.34 -9.61 -1.90
C ILE A 69 -2.10 -8.55 -1.09
N VAL A 70 -1.44 -7.43 -0.82
CA VAL A 70 -1.92 -6.40 0.11
C VAL A 70 -2.09 -5.07 -0.61
N VAL A 71 -3.20 -4.39 -0.35
CA VAL A 71 -3.39 -2.97 -0.70
C VAL A 71 -2.90 -2.09 0.44
N GLY A 72 -2.02 -1.16 0.13
CA GLY A 72 -1.53 -0.12 1.04
C GLY A 72 -1.41 1.22 0.34
N ALA A 73 -0.82 2.22 1.01
CA ALA A 73 -0.59 3.54 0.43
C ALA A 73 0.85 4.00 0.62
N LEU A 74 1.40 4.67 -0.39
CA LEU A 74 2.69 5.35 -0.28
C LEU A 74 2.59 6.46 0.75
N GLY A 75 3.56 6.52 1.66
CA GLY A 75 3.56 7.56 2.69
C GLY A 75 4.88 7.66 3.43
N HIS A 76 5.12 8.85 3.98
CA HIS A 76 6.19 9.07 4.93
C HIS A 76 5.76 8.57 6.31
N ARG A 77 6.71 8.00 7.06
CA ARG A 77 6.50 7.67 8.47
C ARG A 77 7.64 8.23 9.31
N LYS A 78 7.32 9.10 10.26
CA LYS A 78 8.25 9.60 11.28
C LYS A 78 7.80 9.07 12.63
N ALA A 79 8.50 8.07 13.16
CA ALA A 79 8.08 7.36 14.36
C ALA A 79 9.20 7.29 15.40
N LEU A 80 8.88 7.64 16.66
CA LEU A 80 9.75 7.41 17.82
C LEU A 80 9.82 5.92 18.17
N PHE A 81 8.67 5.23 18.07
CA PHE A 81 8.51 3.83 18.43
C PHE A 81 7.90 3.05 17.26
N GLY A 82 8.73 2.65 16.30
CA GLY A 82 8.29 1.91 15.11
C GLY A 82 9.34 1.96 13.99
N TYR A 83 8.86 1.90 12.75
CA TYR A 83 9.69 2.15 11.58
C TYR A 83 9.53 3.62 11.17
N SER A 84 10.64 4.26 10.87
CA SER A 84 10.61 5.51 10.11
C SER A 84 11.03 5.23 8.67
N GLY A 85 10.48 6.01 7.75
CA GLY A 85 10.71 5.82 6.33
C GLY A 85 10.15 6.97 5.50
N HIS A 86 10.51 6.97 4.23
CA HIS A 86 10.12 7.97 3.26
C HIS A 86 9.59 7.34 1.98
N ILE A 87 8.90 8.14 1.17
CA ILE A 87 8.51 7.77 -0.18
C ILE A 87 9.77 7.86 -1.07
N PRO A 88 10.15 6.79 -1.77
CA PRO A 88 11.29 6.86 -2.70
C PRO A 88 11.00 7.84 -3.84
N PRO A 89 12.04 8.39 -4.50
CA PRO A 89 11.87 9.35 -5.58
C PRO A 89 11.13 8.77 -6.80
N THR A 90 11.17 7.45 -6.98
CA THR A 90 10.46 6.73 -8.03
C THR A 90 9.95 5.41 -7.50
N VAL A 91 8.80 4.95 -8.01
CA VAL A 91 8.24 3.63 -7.72
C VAL A 91 7.89 2.93 -9.03
N LYS A 92 8.36 1.70 -9.21
CA LYS A 92 8.08 0.86 -10.37
C LYS A 92 7.60 -0.51 -9.95
N VAL A 93 6.84 -1.15 -10.83
CA VAL A 93 6.48 -2.57 -10.66
C VAL A 93 7.75 -3.41 -10.56
N GLY A 94 7.80 -4.29 -9.55
CA GLY A 94 8.95 -5.12 -9.24
C GLY A 94 9.88 -4.55 -8.16
N ASP A 95 9.81 -3.25 -7.86
CA ASP A 95 10.58 -2.65 -6.78
C ASP A 95 10.23 -3.30 -5.44
N VAL A 96 11.19 -3.38 -4.54
CA VAL A 96 10.99 -3.88 -3.17
C VAL A 96 11.04 -2.71 -2.20
N ILE A 97 9.94 -2.48 -1.51
CA ILE A 97 9.76 -1.44 -0.48
C ILE A 97 9.25 -2.07 0.81
N GLN A 98 9.13 -1.30 1.89
CA GLN A 98 8.80 -1.82 3.21
C GLN A 98 7.41 -1.41 3.68
N MET A 99 6.75 -2.31 4.41
CA MET A 99 5.55 -1.99 5.19
C MET A 99 5.95 -1.28 6.48
N LEU A 100 5.72 0.03 6.49
CA LEU A 100 6.20 0.92 7.53
C LEU A 100 5.33 0.91 8.77
N ASN A 101 4.07 0.45 8.74
CA ASN A 101 3.20 0.35 9.93
C ASN A 101 2.12 -0.73 9.81
N ILE A 102 1.40 -0.98 10.90
CA ILE A 102 0.24 -1.89 10.91
C ILE A 102 -0.96 -1.38 10.08
N GLY A 103 -0.98 -0.10 9.72
CA GLY A 103 -2.03 0.49 8.90
C GLY A 103 -1.79 0.33 7.39
N GLY A 104 -0.66 -0.25 6.98
CA GLY A 104 -0.31 -0.48 5.57
C GLY A 104 0.29 0.71 4.83
N VAL A 105 0.99 1.60 5.53
CA VAL A 105 1.85 2.61 4.89
C VAL A 105 3.07 1.92 4.30
N LEU A 106 3.40 2.26 3.05
CA LEU A 106 4.47 1.68 2.26
C LEU A 106 5.51 2.75 1.88
N GLY A 107 6.79 2.40 1.99
CA GLY A 107 7.89 3.31 1.66
C GLY A 107 9.24 2.65 1.89
N VAL A 108 10.32 3.39 1.67
CA VAL A 108 11.68 2.94 2.01
C VAL A 108 11.91 3.16 3.50
N CYS A 109 12.32 2.10 4.20
CA CYS A 109 12.60 2.18 5.63
C CYS A 109 13.98 2.81 5.89
N ASP A 110 14.02 3.88 6.68
CA ASP A 110 15.24 4.59 7.06
C ASP A 110 15.77 4.15 8.42
N SER A 111 14.86 3.82 9.34
CA SER A 111 15.23 3.39 10.68
C SER A 111 14.22 2.43 11.28
N ILE A 112 14.73 1.56 12.14
CA ILE A 112 14.01 0.42 12.70
C ILE A 112 14.14 0.47 14.22
N ASN A 113 13.02 0.33 14.92
CA ASN A 113 13.05 0.02 16.34
C ASN A 113 13.38 -1.48 16.51
N PRO A 114 14.49 -1.84 17.20
CA PRO A 114 14.94 -3.23 17.35
C PRO A 114 13.89 -4.17 17.94
N ASP A 115 13.03 -3.69 18.84
CA ASP A 115 11.99 -4.48 19.50
C ASP A 115 10.90 -4.95 18.51
N LYS A 116 10.79 -4.31 17.35
CA LYS A 116 9.83 -4.67 16.31
C LYS A 116 10.43 -5.57 15.21
N GLY A 117 11.75 -5.72 15.19
CA GLY A 117 12.47 -6.44 14.13
C GLY A 117 12.36 -5.75 12.76
N GLN A 118 12.88 -6.40 11.72
CA GLN A 118 12.85 -5.87 10.35
C GLN A 118 11.40 -5.70 9.83
N PRO A 119 11.07 -4.62 9.11
CA PRO A 119 9.76 -4.48 8.45
C PRO A 119 9.52 -5.59 7.41
N PHE A 120 8.27 -5.73 6.95
CA PHE A 120 8.00 -6.62 5.83
C PHE A 120 8.58 -6.03 4.55
N ASP A 121 9.27 -6.85 3.76
CA ASP A 121 9.62 -6.51 2.38
C ASP A 121 8.43 -6.82 1.49
N CYS A 122 8.13 -5.88 0.61
CA CYS A 122 6.94 -5.89 -0.22
C CYS A 122 7.33 -5.57 -1.67
N ARG A 123 7.06 -6.49 -2.59
CA ARG A 123 7.25 -6.26 -4.03
C ARG A 123 6.08 -5.48 -4.60
N VAL A 124 6.35 -4.37 -5.28
CA VAL A 124 5.34 -3.55 -5.93
C VAL A 124 4.74 -4.29 -7.14
N ILE A 125 3.41 -4.39 -7.19
CA ILE A 125 2.66 -5.04 -8.28
C ILE A 125 2.05 -3.99 -9.23
N GLY A 126 1.59 -2.86 -8.70
CA GLY A 126 0.97 -1.79 -9.48
C GLY A 126 0.24 -0.76 -8.62
N VAL A 127 -0.16 0.35 -9.24
CA VAL A 127 -1.04 1.37 -8.64
C VAL A 127 -2.50 0.94 -8.76
N VAL A 128 -3.31 1.14 -7.72
CA VAL A 128 -4.76 0.90 -7.77
C VAL A 128 -5.43 2.01 -8.57
N LEU A 129 -6.37 1.65 -9.44
CA LEU A 129 -7.15 2.59 -10.23
C LEU A 129 -8.57 2.73 -9.72
N ARG A 130 -9.12 3.94 -9.83
CA ARG A 130 -10.53 4.27 -9.62
C ARG A 130 -11.12 4.91 -10.87
N PHE A 131 -12.43 4.77 -11.03
CA PHE A 131 -13.19 5.29 -12.17
C PHE A 131 -14.23 6.27 -11.63
N PRO A 132 -13.91 7.57 -11.56
CA PRO A 132 -14.75 8.55 -10.90
C PRO A 132 -16.09 8.78 -11.62
N TYR A 133 -16.12 8.56 -12.94
CA TYR A 133 -17.30 8.75 -13.76
C TYR A 133 -17.79 7.42 -14.35
N LEU A 134 -19.10 7.21 -14.30
CA LEU A 134 -19.74 6.01 -14.87
C LEU A 134 -19.54 5.99 -16.40
N GLY A 135 -19.06 4.87 -16.92
CA GLY A 135 -18.84 4.67 -18.36
C GLY A 135 -17.45 5.10 -18.86
N GLU A 136 -16.65 5.75 -18.03
CA GLU A 136 -15.28 6.12 -18.37
C GLU A 136 -14.35 4.90 -18.29
N ARG A 137 -13.46 4.74 -19.29
CA ARG A 137 -12.47 3.64 -19.35
C ARG A 137 -11.05 4.10 -18.99
N ILE A 138 -10.90 5.34 -18.55
CA ILE A 138 -9.65 5.92 -18.11
C ILE A 138 -9.63 5.84 -16.58
N GLY A 139 -8.81 4.92 -16.06
CA GLY A 139 -8.62 4.81 -14.62
C GLY A 139 -7.65 5.86 -14.13
N VAL A 140 -7.97 6.54 -13.02
CA VAL A 140 -7.05 7.43 -12.32
C VAL A 140 -6.46 6.74 -11.10
N PRO A 141 -5.20 7.01 -10.72
CA PRO A 141 -4.62 6.49 -9.48
C PRO A 141 -5.52 6.76 -8.27
N ALA A 142 -5.82 5.71 -7.51
CA ALA A 142 -6.50 5.83 -6.24
C ALA A 142 -5.58 6.52 -5.22
N ARG A 143 -6.16 7.42 -4.42
CA ARG A 143 -5.43 8.22 -3.45
C ARG A 143 -6.23 8.39 -2.15
N VAL A 144 -5.54 8.26 -1.03
CA VAL A 144 -6.05 8.60 0.31
C VAL A 144 -5.78 10.07 0.61
N GLY A 145 -6.63 10.72 1.42
CA GLY A 145 -6.46 12.14 1.75
C GLY A 145 -6.75 13.13 0.61
N HIS A 146 -7.45 12.69 -0.45
CA HIS A 146 -7.77 13.55 -1.60
C HIS A 146 -8.69 14.73 -1.26
N ARG A 147 -9.44 14.64 -0.15
CA ARG A 147 -10.30 15.72 0.33
C ARG A 147 -9.54 16.49 1.40
N GLN A 148 -9.26 17.76 1.13
CA GLN A 148 -8.83 18.69 2.16
C GLN A 148 -9.94 18.78 3.21
N LEU A 149 -9.59 18.52 4.46
CA LEU A 149 -10.50 18.72 5.58
C LEU A 149 -10.51 20.21 5.92
N ASP A 150 -11.67 20.71 6.35
CA ASP A 150 -11.77 22.07 6.87
C ASP A 150 -10.82 22.21 8.09
N PRO A 151 -10.11 23.34 8.21
CA PRO A 151 -9.11 23.56 9.27
C PRO A 151 -9.70 23.58 10.68
#